data_AF-A0A932VT05-F1
#
_entry.id   AF-A0A932VT05-F1
#
_cell.length_a   1.000
_cell.length_b   1.000
_cell.length_c   1.000
_cell.angle_alpha   90.00
_cell.angle_beta   90.00
_cell.angle_gamma   90.00
#
_symmetry.space_group_name_H-M   'P 1'
#
loop_
_entity.id
_entity.type
_entity.pdbx_description
1 polymer ?
#
loop_
_entity_poly.entity_id
_entity_poly.type
_entity_poly.pdbx_seq_one_letter_code
_entity_poly.pdbx_strand_id
1 'polypeptide(L)'
;MIHLTFGSDRNKILVRSQEVVSDYLGGLSGALFVRLHGEEFEKAKFEELIDGRSLFSKKIVVLCDGLLANKETVNFVLKRVDDIAASNNIFVFRDDILDKKTLEVFKNKGTTAEEFCERAVTGGGYAGAREVKLKTGYETFNIFSFTDAIGRKDKKTAWVLFHKALRAGFPVEELFWKVIWIFRNILLASSLNADQKGVTTTLKISPFVFNKAKSFVGCYHPEQLLSKYRDLLDIYHETRRGVVDIEMATEQFILTL
;
A
#
# COMPACT_ATOMS: atom_id res chain seq x y z
N MET A 1 27.09 12.46 7.61
CA MET A 1 27.04 11.25 6.72
C MET A 1 25.61 10.71 6.69
N ILE A 2 25.10 10.32 5.52
CA ILE A 2 23.69 9.92 5.35
C ILE A 2 23.60 8.50 4.80
N HIS A 3 22.80 7.66 5.47
CA HIS A 3 22.36 6.36 5.00
C HIS A 3 20.83 6.37 4.87
N LEU A 4 20.30 5.93 3.74
CA LEU A 4 18.86 5.93 3.48
C LEU A 4 18.42 4.51 3.12
N THR A 5 17.67 3.89 4.01
CA THR A 5 16.95 2.65 3.77
C THR A 5 15.49 2.96 3.51
N PHE A 6 14.99 2.55 2.35
CA PHE A 6 13.60 2.81 1.96
C PHE A 6 13.07 1.67 1.08
N GLY A 7 11.75 1.51 1.03
CA GLY A 7 11.12 0.50 0.21
C GLY A 7 9.79 0.01 0.77
N SER A 8 9.25 -1.04 0.15
CA SER A 8 7.98 -1.65 0.56
C SER A 8 8.14 -2.75 1.62
N ASP A 9 9.31 -3.38 1.71
CA ASP A 9 9.56 -4.49 2.66
C ASP A 9 10.03 -3.97 4.01
N ARG A 10 9.07 -3.69 4.89
CA ARG A 10 9.33 -3.16 6.24
C ARG A 10 10.24 -4.05 7.07
N ASN A 11 10.21 -5.37 6.90
CA ASN A 11 11.05 -6.27 7.69
C ASN A 11 12.50 -6.22 7.23
N LYS A 12 12.77 -6.26 5.92
CA LYS A 12 14.14 -6.11 5.40
C LYS A 12 14.71 -4.73 5.67
N ILE A 13 13.89 -3.68 5.53
CA ILE A 13 14.27 -2.31 5.88
C ILE A 13 14.61 -2.22 7.38
N LEU A 14 13.79 -2.82 8.24
CA LEU A 14 14.03 -2.83 9.67
C LEU A 14 15.34 -3.56 10.01
N VAL A 15 15.53 -4.78 9.51
CA VAL A 15 16.75 -5.57 9.72
C VAL A 15 17.97 -4.82 9.21
N ARG A 16 17.93 -4.28 7.99
CA ARG A 16 19.05 -3.54 7.43
C ARG A 16 19.35 -2.26 8.21
N SER A 17 18.33 -1.46 8.51
CA SER A 17 18.53 -0.22 9.29
C SER A 17 19.18 -0.52 10.64
N GLN A 18 18.85 -1.65 11.26
CA GLN A 18 19.44 -2.11 12.51
C GLN A 18 20.87 -2.64 12.32
N GLU A 19 21.15 -3.39 11.25
CA GLU A 19 22.51 -3.83 10.90
C GLU A 19 23.43 -2.62 10.72
N VAL A 20 23.01 -1.64 9.91
CA VAL A 20 23.79 -0.42 9.64
C VAL A 20 24.06 0.36 10.92
N VAL A 21 23.05 0.52 11.77
CA VAL A 21 23.23 1.14 13.09
C VAL A 21 24.20 0.32 13.95
N SER A 22 24.07 -1.01 13.96
CA SER A 22 24.94 -1.89 14.75
C SER A 22 26.39 -1.89 14.28
N ASP A 23 26.64 -1.79 12.97
CA ASP A 23 27.98 -1.66 12.38
C ASP A 23 28.64 -0.35 12.82
N TYR A 24 27.89 0.75 12.79
CA TYR A 24 28.39 2.04 13.26
C TYR A 24 28.64 2.05 14.77
N LEU A 25 27.76 1.44 15.57
CA LEU A 25 27.93 1.35 17.02
C LEU A 25 29.09 0.40 17.41
N GLY A 26 29.28 -0.69 16.67
CA GLY A 26 30.37 -1.64 16.89
C GLY A 26 31.75 -1.10 16.48
N GLY A 27 31.80 -0.32 15.39
CA GLY A 27 33.02 0.34 14.93
C GLY A 27 33.38 1.62 15.69
N LEU A 28 32.41 2.25 16.36
CA LEU A 28 32.59 3.47 17.17
C LEU A 28 32.33 3.16 18.65
N SER A 29 33.34 2.67 19.34
CA SER A 29 33.29 2.42 20.78
C SER A 29 32.78 3.66 21.54
N GLY A 30 31.57 3.57 22.11
CA GLY A 30 30.94 4.63 22.91
C GLY A 30 30.08 5.64 22.15
N ALA A 31 29.75 5.42 20.88
CA ALA A 31 28.86 6.31 20.12
C ALA A 31 27.48 6.48 20.77
N LEU A 32 27.01 7.74 20.84
CA LEU A 32 25.67 8.07 21.32
C LEU A 32 24.63 7.68 20.26
N PHE A 33 23.69 6.81 20.63
CA PHE A 33 22.56 6.42 19.77
C PHE A 33 21.31 7.22 20.14
N VAL A 34 20.68 7.85 19.15
CA VAL A 34 19.42 8.58 19.31
C VAL A 34 18.43 8.12 18.25
N ARG A 35 17.21 7.79 18.64
CA ARG A 35 16.11 7.46 17.71
C ARG A 35 15.10 8.59 17.69
N LEU A 36 14.70 9.00 16.49
CA LEU A 36 13.65 9.97 16.24
C LEU A 36 12.53 9.29 15.46
N HIS A 37 11.32 9.39 15.97
CA HIS A 37 10.11 8.95 15.30
C HIS A 37 9.47 10.11 14.55
N GLY A 38 8.96 9.87 13.34
CA GLY A 38 8.25 10.87 12.54
C GLY A 38 6.98 11.39 13.21
N GLU A 39 6.33 10.57 14.05
CA GLU A 39 5.11 10.95 14.78
C GLU A 39 5.37 11.92 15.94
N GLU A 40 6.54 11.84 16.58
CA GLU A 40 6.97 12.69 17.70
C GLU A 40 8.02 13.72 17.25
N PHE A 41 8.02 14.08 15.97
CA PHE A 41 9.11 14.87 15.40
C PHE A 41 9.08 16.33 15.87
N GLU A 42 10.10 16.70 16.63
CA GLU A 42 10.37 18.08 17.02
C GLU A 42 11.51 18.68 16.20
N LYS A 43 11.23 19.81 15.52
CA LYS A 43 12.20 20.51 14.66
C LYS A 43 13.44 20.96 15.43
N ALA A 44 13.26 21.49 16.63
CA ALA A 44 14.35 21.98 17.47
C ALA A 44 15.33 20.86 17.85
N LYS A 45 14.79 19.70 18.24
CA LYS A 45 15.59 18.50 18.58
C LYS A 45 16.37 17.97 17.38
N PHE A 46 15.79 18.05 16.19
CA PHE A 46 16.49 17.66 14.96
C PHE A 46 17.63 18.60 14.61
N GLU A 47 17.43 19.91 14.72
CA GLU A 47 18.50 20.90 14.51
C GLU A 47 19.61 20.76 15.55
N GLU A 48 19.27 20.51 16.82
CA GLU A 48 20.24 20.19 17.86
C GLU A 48 21.09 18.97 17.50
N LEU A 49 20.53 17.95 16.85
CA LEU A 49 21.28 16.76 16.44
C LEU A 49 22.14 16.96 15.19
N ILE A 50 21.87 17.99 14.37
CA ILE A 50 22.73 18.35 13.23
C ILE A 50 24.00 19.02 13.73
N ASP A 51 23.85 20.02 14.62
CA ASP A 51 24.96 20.80 15.16
C ASP A 51 25.61 20.17 16.40
N GLY A 52 24.86 19.27 17.05
CA GLY A 52 25.19 18.66 18.33
C GLY A 52 26.43 17.81 18.26
N ARG A 53 27.28 17.95 19.27
CA ARG A 53 28.48 17.15 19.45
C ARG A 53 28.37 16.37 20.74
N SER A 54 28.70 15.09 20.71
CA SER A 54 28.80 14.30 21.93
C SER A 54 30.08 14.68 22.67
N LEU A 55 29.99 14.83 23.99
CA LEU A 55 31.14 15.10 24.86
C LEU A 55 32.04 13.87 25.02
N PHE A 56 31.48 12.67 24.83
CA PHE A 56 32.17 11.40 25.10
C PHE A 56 32.48 10.59 23.85
N SER A 57 31.78 10.87 22.74
CA SER A 57 31.95 10.13 21.49
C SER A 57 32.27 11.05 20.33
N LYS A 58 33.05 10.55 19.37
CA LYS A 58 33.46 11.34 18.21
C LYS A 58 32.29 11.65 17.25
N LYS A 59 31.21 10.86 17.30
CA LYS A 59 30.05 10.95 16.39
C LYS A 59 28.77 10.47 17.10
N ILE A 60 27.65 11.11 16.78
CA ILE A 60 26.31 10.68 17.18
C ILE A 60 25.70 9.86 16.02
N VAL A 61 25.06 8.74 16.34
CA VAL A 61 24.29 7.93 15.39
C VAL A 61 22.81 8.21 15.62
N VAL A 62 22.15 8.80 14.62
CA VAL A 62 20.73 9.19 14.67
C VAL A 62 19.94 8.28 13.74
N LEU A 63 18.99 7.52 14.29
CA LEU A 63 18.01 6.75 13.52
C LEU A 63 16.73 7.56 13.33
N CYS A 64 16.44 7.92 12.10
CA CYS A 64 15.27 8.66 11.67
C CYS A 64 14.20 7.70 11.13
N ASP A 65 13.13 7.48 11.87
CA ASP A 65 12.12 6.45 11.60
C ASP A 65 10.79 7.07 11.18
N GLY A 66 10.41 6.90 9.90
CA GLY A 66 9.16 7.43 9.36
C GLY A 66 9.16 8.95 9.16
N LEU A 67 10.35 9.57 9.07
CA LEU A 67 10.51 11.02 9.01
C LEU A 67 10.12 11.61 7.65
N LEU A 68 10.16 10.81 6.60
CA LEU A 68 9.83 11.20 5.24
C LEU A 68 8.41 10.76 4.84
N ALA A 69 7.59 10.27 5.79
CA ALA A 69 6.21 9.89 5.55
C ALA A 69 5.25 11.09 5.41
N ASN A 70 5.50 12.19 6.14
CA ASN A 70 4.63 13.36 6.14
C ASN A 70 5.19 14.51 5.27
N LYS A 71 4.32 15.19 4.52
CA LYS A 71 4.74 16.25 3.57
C LYS A 71 5.42 17.43 4.27
N GLU A 72 5.00 17.76 5.48
CA GLU A 72 5.59 18.87 6.26
C GLU A 72 7.00 18.55 6.74
N THR A 73 7.22 17.32 7.23
CA THR A 73 8.53 16.86 7.72
C THR A 73 9.50 16.66 6.55
N VAL A 74 9.03 16.12 5.42
CA VAL A 74 9.82 16.02 4.17
C VAL A 74 10.33 17.38 3.72
N ASN A 75 9.46 18.39 3.65
CA ASN A 75 9.87 19.73 3.22
C ASN A 75 10.90 20.37 4.16
N PHE A 76 10.81 20.08 5.46
CA PHE A 76 11.77 20.55 6.45
C PHE A 76 13.13 19.84 6.30
N VAL A 77 13.12 18.51 6.23
CA VAL A 77 14.34 17.70 6.07
C VAL A 77 15.04 18.05 4.75
N LEU A 78 14.30 18.19 3.65
CA LEU A 78 14.85 18.56 2.33
C LEU A 78 15.59 19.89 2.33
N LYS A 79 15.14 20.88 3.12
CA LYS A 79 15.85 22.16 3.27
C LYS A 79 17.16 22.05 4.03
N ARG A 80 17.33 21.01 4.84
CA ARG A 80 18.46 20.80 5.75
C ARG A 80 19.38 19.65 5.33
N VAL A 81 19.13 19.00 4.19
CA VAL A 81 19.97 17.88 3.70
C VAL A 81 21.44 18.28 3.55
N ASP A 82 21.70 19.52 3.17
CA ASP A 82 23.06 20.06 3.03
C ASP A 82 23.77 20.16 4.39
N ASP A 83 23.06 20.63 5.40
CA ASP A 83 23.55 20.74 6.77
C ASP A 83 23.80 19.33 7.36
N ILE A 84 22.92 18.37 7.06
CA ILE A 84 23.07 16.95 7.46
C ILE A 84 24.30 16.31 6.81
N ALA A 85 24.53 16.57 5.51
CA ALA A 85 25.68 16.04 4.79
C ALA A 85 27.00 16.62 5.32
N ALA A 86 27.01 17.91 5.68
CA ALA A 86 28.15 18.59 6.29
C ALA A 86 28.40 18.19 7.75
N SER A 87 27.39 17.68 8.45
CA SER A 87 27.51 17.28 9.85
C SER A 87 28.49 16.11 10.06
N ASN A 88 29.18 16.14 11.20
CA ASN A 88 30.05 15.04 11.65
C ASN A 88 29.25 13.83 12.15
N ASN A 89 27.92 13.98 12.30
CA ASN A 89 27.02 12.95 12.78
C ASN A 89 26.56 12.01 11.65
N ILE A 90 26.06 10.85 12.05
CA ILE A 90 25.61 9.80 11.15
C ILE A 90 24.09 9.75 11.23
N PHE A 91 23.42 10.02 10.12
CA PHE A 91 21.97 9.96 10.01
C PHE A 91 21.57 8.73 9.20
N VAL A 92 20.79 7.84 9.81
CA VAL A 92 20.21 6.66 9.19
C VAL A 92 18.72 6.90 9.04
N PHE A 93 18.26 7.09 7.82
CA PHE A 93 16.86 7.25 7.49
C PHE A 93 16.23 5.90 7.17
N ARG A 94 15.07 5.67 7.77
CA ARG A 94 14.21 4.54 7.53
C ARG A 94 12.82 5.03 7.20
N ASP A 95 12.40 4.81 5.97
CA ASP A 95 11.06 5.21 5.52
C ASP A 95 10.45 4.17 4.58
N ASP A 96 9.14 4.30 4.37
CA ASP A 96 8.41 3.53 3.36
C ASP A 96 8.80 4.03 1.93
N ILE A 97 7.93 3.84 0.94
CA ILE A 97 8.20 4.25 -0.45
C ILE A 97 8.29 5.79 -0.54
N LEU A 98 9.37 6.28 -1.16
CA LEU A 98 9.65 7.71 -1.32
C LEU A 98 9.36 8.21 -2.73
N ASP A 99 8.97 9.48 -2.83
CA ASP A 99 8.79 10.18 -4.10
C ASP A 99 10.12 10.33 -4.86
N LYS A 100 10.05 10.25 -6.21
CA LYS A 100 11.21 10.42 -7.10
C LYS A 100 12.00 11.71 -6.85
N LYS A 101 11.30 12.81 -6.51
CA LYS A 101 11.91 14.11 -6.20
C LYS A 101 12.77 14.06 -4.94
N THR A 102 12.29 13.38 -3.91
CA THR A 102 13.01 13.22 -2.64
C THR A 102 14.26 12.37 -2.85
N LEU A 103 14.15 11.29 -3.61
CA LEU A 103 15.28 10.40 -3.92
C LEU A 103 16.40 11.06 -4.71
N GLU A 104 16.08 11.95 -5.66
CA GLU A 104 17.09 12.71 -6.41
C GLU A 104 17.90 13.64 -5.50
N VAL A 105 17.26 14.29 -4.52
CA VAL A 105 17.96 15.17 -3.57
C VAL A 105 18.94 14.39 -2.70
N PHE A 106 18.54 13.23 -2.17
CA PHE A 106 19.43 12.39 -1.36
C PHE A 106 20.57 11.77 -2.19
N LYS A 107 20.32 11.37 -3.45
CA LYS A 107 21.35 10.83 -4.35
C LYS A 107 22.42 11.85 -4.75
N ASN A 108 22.01 13.10 -5.02
CA ASN A 108 22.94 14.17 -5.41
C ASN A 108 23.92 14.58 -4.30
N LYS A 109 23.70 14.14 -3.05
CA LYS A 109 24.50 14.52 -1.87
C LYS A 109 25.37 13.38 -1.32
N GLY A 110 25.57 12.31 -2.09
CA GLY A 110 26.47 11.20 -1.72
C GLY A 110 25.90 10.25 -0.67
N THR A 111 24.56 10.15 -0.57
CA THR A 111 23.88 9.24 0.34
C THR A 111 24.04 7.80 -0.12
N THR A 112 24.38 6.89 0.80
CA THR A 112 24.24 5.45 0.56
C THR A 112 22.77 5.10 0.66
N ALA A 113 22.10 5.08 -0.50
CA ALA A 113 20.69 4.80 -0.62
C ALA A 113 20.51 3.33 -0.99
N GLU A 114 20.05 2.53 -0.03
CA GLU A 114 19.75 1.12 -0.21
C GLU A 114 18.24 0.94 -0.30
N GLU A 115 17.77 0.66 -1.51
CA GLU A 115 16.37 0.37 -1.77
C GLU A 115 16.12 -1.11 -1.54
N PHE A 116 15.26 -1.41 -0.57
CA PHE A 116 14.84 -2.78 -0.28
C PHE A 116 13.48 -3.04 -0.91
N CYS A 117 13.53 -3.42 -2.17
CA CYS A 117 12.41 -4.03 -2.88
C CYS A 117 12.59 -5.54 -2.91
N GLU A 118 11.50 -6.32 -2.77
CA GLU A 118 11.60 -7.76 -3.01
C GLU A 118 11.89 -8.07 -4.50
N ARG A 119 12.70 -9.11 -4.74
CA ARG A 119 13.17 -9.50 -6.07
C ARG A 119 12.07 -10.19 -6.89
N ALA A 120 11.85 -9.72 -8.12
CA ALA A 120 10.82 -10.22 -9.03
C ALA A 120 11.17 -11.55 -9.72
N VAL A 121 10.24 -12.51 -9.73
CA VAL A 121 10.23 -13.67 -10.63
C VAL A 121 9.22 -13.42 -11.74
N THR A 122 9.68 -13.55 -12.98
CA THR A 122 9.03 -13.24 -14.25
C THR A 122 7.85 -14.16 -14.58
N GLY A 123 6.84 -13.59 -15.26
CA GLY A 123 5.82 -14.37 -15.98
C GLY A 123 4.83 -13.51 -16.76
N GLY A 124 5.06 -13.39 -18.09
CA GLY A 124 4.04 -13.19 -19.13
C GLY A 124 3.64 -11.75 -19.45
N GLY A 125 3.89 -11.32 -20.70
CA GLY A 125 3.79 -9.93 -21.16
C GLY A 125 2.39 -9.32 -21.21
N TYR A 126 2.31 -7.99 -21.05
CA TYR A 126 2.13 -7.01 -22.13
C TYR A 126 2.86 -5.71 -21.75
N ALA A 127 3.45 -5.05 -22.74
CA ALA A 127 4.34 -3.89 -22.58
C ALA A 127 3.59 -2.62 -22.13
N GLY A 128 4.24 -1.83 -21.26
CA GLY A 128 3.93 -0.40 -21.09
C GLY A 128 3.46 0.10 -19.72
N ALA A 129 4.13 -0.28 -18.62
CA ALA A 129 4.35 0.49 -17.37
C ALA A 129 4.93 -0.47 -16.33
N ARG A 130 6.20 -0.32 -15.94
CA ARG A 130 6.84 -1.19 -14.94
C ARG A 130 6.44 -0.76 -13.53
N GLU A 131 5.31 -1.27 -13.07
CA GLU A 131 5.04 -1.56 -11.65
C GLU A 131 5.04 -3.08 -11.50
N VAL A 132 6.02 -3.61 -10.76
CA VAL A 132 6.14 -5.05 -10.52
C VAL A 132 5.72 -5.33 -9.08
N LYS A 133 4.58 -6.01 -8.94
CA LYS A 133 3.90 -6.36 -7.69
C LYS A 133 4.62 -7.52 -6.95
N LEU A 134 4.79 -7.39 -5.64
CA LEU A 134 5.49 -8.30 -4.70
C LEU A 134 4.60 -9.46 -4.18
N LYS A 135 4.80 -10.68 -4.66
CA LYS A 135 4.04 -11.87 -4.19
C LYS A 135 4.33 -12.30 -2.75
N THR A 136 3.66 -11.67 -1.78
CA THR A 136 3.16 -12.37 -0.58
C THR A 136 2.09 -13.40 -0.99
N GLY A 137 1.72 -14.35 -0.12
CA GLY A 137 0.61 -15.28 -0.39
C GLY A 137 -0.64 -14.57 -0.96
N TYR A 138 -0.86 -13.33 -0.50
CA TYR A 138 -1.81 -12.35 -1.00
C TYR A 138 -1.61 -11.89 -2.46
N GLU A 139 -0.40 -11.59 -2.96
CA GLU A 139 -0.24 -11.04 -4.33
C GLU A 139 -0.07 -12.10 -5.44
N THR A 140 -0.08 -13.40 -5.12
CA THR A 140 -0.24 -14.44 -6.17
C THR A 140 -1.65 -14.47 -6.73
N PHE A 141 -2.62 -14.07 -5.93
CA PHE A 141 -4.03 -14.18 -6.27
C PHE A 141 -4.56 -12.86 -6.82
N ASN A 142 -4.95 -12.87 -8.09
CA ASN A 142 -5.56 -11.71 -8.71
C ASN A 142 -6.99 -11.54 -8.21
N ILE A 143 -7.21 -10.70 -7.19
CA ILE A 143 -8.55 -10.41 -6.64
C ILE A 143 -9.54 -9.90 -7.70
N PHE A 144 -9.05 -9.28 -8.78
CA PHE A 144 -9.92 -8.84 -9.87
C PHE A 144 -10.46 -10.00 -10.70
N SER A 145 -9.76 -11.14 -10.75
CA SER A 145 -10.30 -12.35 -11.39
C SER A 145 -11.54 -12.86 -10.67
N PHE A 146 -11.60 -12.72 -9.34
CA PHE A 146 -12.77 -13.05 -8.54
C PHE A 146 -13.95 -12.12 -8.86
N THR A 147 -13.73 -10.79 -8.88
CA THR A 147 -14.78 -9.84 -9.27
C THR A 147 -15.26 -10.03 -10.70
N ASP A 148 -14.38 -10.49 -11.60
CA ASP A 148 -14.73 -10.72 -13.01
C ASP A 148 -15.59 -11.96 -13.20
N ALA A 149 -15.32 -13.03 -12.45
CA ALA A 149 -16.17 -14.21 -12.43
C ALA A 149 -17.58 -13.88 -11.93
N ILE A 150 -17.69 -13.05 -10.88
CA ILE A 150 -18.99 -12.54 -10.39
C ILE A 150 -19.66 -11.69 -11.47
N GLY A 151 -18.96 -10.74 -12.08
CA GLY A 151 -19.52 -9.88 -13.12
C GLY A 151 -20.06 -10.67 -14.33
N ARG A 152 -19.42 -11.79 -14.68
CA ARG A 152 -19.87 -12.69 -15.76
C ARG A 152 -20.94 -13.70 -15.33
N LYS A 153 -21.37 -13.69 -14.06
CA LYS A 153 -22.30 -14.67 -13.49
C LYS A 153 -21.75 -16.11 -13.56
N ASP A 154 -20.42 -16.26 -13.53
CA ASP A 154 -19.77 -17.56 -13.52
C ASP A 154 -19.61 -18.06 -12.07
N LYS A 155 -20.71 -18.63 -11.56
CA LYS A 155 -20.81 -19.16 -10.19
C LYS A 155 -19.68 -20.13 -9.83
N LYS A 156 -19.35 -21.06 -10.74
CA LYS A 156 -18.33 -22.10 -10.47
C LYS A 156 -16.96 -21.47 -10.31
N THR A 157 -16.58 -20.60 -11.25
CA THR A 157 -15.29 -19.92 -11.19
C THR A 157 -15.23 -18.96 -10.00
N ALA A 158 -16.31 -18.22 -9.72
CA ALA A 158 -16.38 -17.31 -8.58
C ALA A 158 -16.18 -18.04 -7.24
N TRP A 159 -16.83 -19.19 -7.07
CA TRP A 159 -16.69 -20.01 -5.85
C TRP A 159 -15.27 -20.57 -5.68
N VAL A 160 -14.66 -21.10 -6.75
CA VAL A 160 -13.27 -21.59 -6.71
C VAL A 160 -12.30 -20.46 -6.39
N LEU A 161 -12.52 -19.27 -6.97
CA LEU A 161 -11.70 -18.09 -6.74
C LEU A 161 -11.87 -17.54 -5.32
N PHE A 162 -13.08 -17.57 -4.75
CA PHE A 162 -13.32 -17.21 -3.35
C PHE A 162 -12.47 -18.06 -2.40
N HIS A 163 -12.55 -19.39 -2.50
CA HIS A 163 -11.74 -20.31 -1.68
C HIS A 163 -10.24 -20.19 -1.92
N LYS A 164 -9.81 -19.92 -3.16
CA LYS A 164 -8.41 -19.62 -3.45
C LYS A 164 -7.95 -18.33 -2.78
N ALA A 165 -8.80 -17.31 -2.72
CA ALA A 165 -8.51 -16.06 -2.03
C ALA A 165 -8.38 -16.26 -0.52
N LEU A 166 -9.29 -17.03 0.09
CA LEU A 166 -9.21 -17.37 1.52
C LEU A 166 -7.91 -18.13 1.85
N ARG A 167 -7.54 -19.13 1.04
CA ARG A 167 -6.27 -19.86 1.20
C ARG A 167 -5.04 -19.00 0.95
N ALA A 168 -5.16 -17.97 0.13
CA ALA A 168 -4.14 -16.95 -0.07
C ALA A 168 -4.04 -15.96 1.10
N GLY A 169 -4.96 -16.05 2.08
CA GLY A 169 -4.99 -15.29 3.32
C GLY A 169 -5.92 -14.08 3.30
N PHE A 170 -6.64 -13.82 2.20
CA PHE A 170 -7.50 -12.63 2.10
C PHE A 170 -8.54 -12.61 3.23
N PRO A 171 -8.68 -11.49 3.96
CA PRO A 171 -9.76 -11.34 4.92
C PRO A 171 -11.10 -11.47 4.21
N VAL A 172 -12.02 -12.21 4.80
CA VAL A 172 -13.34 -12.47 4.22
C VAL A 172 -14.09 -11.15 3.98
N GLU A 173 -13.96 -10.20 4.90
CA GLU A 173 -14.55 -8.86 4.80
C GLU A 173 -14.07 -8.14 3.54
N GLU A 174 -12.79 -8.27 3.19
CA GLU A 174 -12.26 -7.65 1.98
C GLU A 174 -12.94 -8.26 0.74
N LEU A 175 -13.05 -9.59 0.69
CA LEU A 175 -13.73 -10.30 -0.40
C LEU A 175 -15.18 -9.87 -0.52
N PHE A 176 -15.89 -9.80 0.61
CA PHE A 176 -17.27 -9.33 0.69
C PHE A 176 -17.43 -7.91 0.14
N TRP A 177 -16.57 -6.98 0.55
CA TRP A 177 -16.59 -5.61 0.01
C TRP A 177 -16.27 -5.55 -1.48
N LYS A 178 -15.44 -6.45 -2.02
CA LYS A 178 -15.21 -6.58 -3.47
C LYS A 178 -16.47 -7.05 -4.21
N VAL A 179 -17.27 -7.93 -3.61
CA VAL A 179 -18.58 -8.34 -4.16
C VAL A 179 -19.53 -7.14 -4.23
N ILE A 180 -19.71 -6.41 -3.12
CA ILE A 180 -20.54 -5.20 -3.10
C ILE A 180 -20.08 -4.19 -4.14
N TRP A 181 -18.76 -3.97 -4.23
CA TRP A 181 -18.16 -3.03 -5.16
C TRP A 181 -18.47 -3.36 -6.61
N ILE A 182 -18.39 -4.63 -7.03
CA ILE A 182 -18.69 -5.01 -8.42
C ILE A 182 -20.18 -4.85 -8.74
N PHE A 183 -21.09 -5.26 -7.85
CA PHE A 183 -22.53 -5.08 -8.04
C PHE A 183 -22.91 -3.60 -8.13
N ARG A 184 -22.37 -2.75 -7.24
CA ARG A 184 -22.55 -1.30 -7.29
C ARG A 184 -22.09 -0.72 -8.63
N ASN A 185 -20.93 -1.14 -9.12
CA ASN A 185 -20.39 -0.61 -10.38
C ASN A 185 -21.22 -1.04 -11.59
N ILE A 186 -21.72 -2.29 -11.62
CA ILE A 186 -22.62 -2.74 -12.70
C ILE A 186 -23.94 -1.98 -12.64
N LEU A 187 -24.50 -1.74 -11.44
CA LEU A 187 -25.71 -0.92 -11.28
C LEU A 187 -25.51 0.49 -11.83
N LEU A 188 -24.43 1.14 -11.44
CA LEU A 188 -24.08 2.48 -11.93
C LEU A 188 -23.91 2.47 -13.46
N ALA A 189 -23.20 1.50 -14.02
CA ALA A 189 -23.03 1.35 -15.46
C ALA A 189 -24.35 1.07 -16.20
N SER A 190 -25.30 0.35 -15.58
CA SER A 190 -26.61 0.06 -16.17
C SER A 190 -27.57 1.25 -16.16
N SER A 191 -27.47 2.13 -15.16
CA SER A 191 -28.33 3.32 -15.02
C SER A 191 -27.98 4.46 -15.98
N LEU A 192 -26.82 4.40 -16.64
CA LEU A 192 -26.27 5.51 -17.42
C LEU A 192 -26.26 5.17 -18.91
N ASN A 193 -27.30 5.63 -19.60
CA ASN A 193 -27.46 5.46 -21.05
C ASN A 193 -26.70 6.52 -21.90
N ALA A 194 -25.72 7.26 -21.36
CA ALA A 194 -25.11 8.38 -22.09
C ALA A 194 -23.61 8.60 -21.82
N ASP A 195 -22.95 9.14 -22.84
CA ASP A 195 -21.51 9.42 -23.08
C ASP A 195 -20.48 9.25 -21.95
N GLN A 196 -19.47 8.42 -22.26
CA GLN A 196 -18.30 8.04 -21.45
C GLN A 196 -17.59 9.20 -20.74
N LYS A 197 -17.56 10.41 -21.31
CA LYS A 197 -16.72 11.54 -20.84
C LYS A 197 -17.35 12.35 -19.70
N GLY A 198 -18.68 12.47 -19.65
CA GLY A 198 -19.37 13.19 -18.57
C GLY A 198 -19.48 12.35 -17.29
N VAL A 199 -19.66 11.04 -17.46
CA VAL A 199 -19.96 10.09 -16.38
C VAL A 199 -18.78 9.86 -15.44
N THR A 200 -17.56 9.71 -15.96
CA THR A 200 -16.36 9.47 -15.14
C THR A 200 -16.00 10.66 -14.25
N THR A 201 -16.30 11.87 -14.71
CA THR A 201 -16.03 13.12 -13.99
C THR A 201 -17.04 13.35 -12.87
N THR A 202 -18.31 13.02 -13.09
CA THR A 202 -19.38 13.16 -12.09
C THR A 202 -19.33 12.07 -11.02
N LEU A 203 -19.04 10.82 -11.39
CA LEU A 203 -19.06 9.69 -10.45
C LEU A 203 -17.71 9.40 -9.79
N LYS A 204 -16.63 10.06 -10.21
CA LYS A 204 -15.25 9.82 -9.73
C LYS A 204 -14.83 8.33 -9.84
N ILE A 205 -15.34 7.63 -10.85
CA ILE A 205 -14.95 6.24 -11.16
C ILE A 205 -13.94 6.28 -12.31
N SER A 206 -12.91 5.44 -12.22
CA SER A 206 -11.92 5.36 -13.30
C SER A 206 -12.56 4.83 -14.61
N PRO A 207 -12.12 5.31 -15.79
CA PRO A 207 -12.66 4.85 -17.07
C PRO A 207 -12.56 3.33 -17.26
N PHE A 208 -11.47 2.72 -16.75
CA PHE A 208 -11.26 1.28 -16.81
C PHE A 208 -12.33 0.50 -16.05
N VAL A 209 -12.62 0.89 -14.80
CA VAL A 209 -13.63 0.22 -13.97
C VAL A 209 -15.02 0.38 -14.57
N PHE A 210 -15.34 1.56 -15.09
CA PHE A 210 -16.61 1.83 -15.76
C PHE A 210 -16.81 0.94 -17.00
N ASN A 211 -15.81 0.89 -17.89
CA ASN A 211 -15.87 0.06 -19.10
C ASN A 211 -15.99 -1.42 -18.76
N LYS A 212 -15.29 -1.87 -17.72
CA LYS A 212 -15.38 -3.24 -17.23
C LYS A 212 -16.79 -3.55 -16.72
N ALA A 213 -17.35 -2.70 -15.86
CA ALA A 213 -18.70 -2.87 -15.35
C ALA A 213 -19.76 -2.83 -16.47
N LYS A 214 -19.60 -1.94 -17.45
CA LYS A 214 -20.46 -1.86 -18.64
C LYS A 214 -20.50 -3.17 -19.42
N SER A 215 -19.37 -3.87 -19.53
CA SER A 215 -19.31 -5.19 -20.20
C SER A 215 -20.14 -6.28 -19.52
N PHE A 216 -20.47 -6.11 -18.24
CA PHE A 216 -21.24 -7.06 -17.43
C PHE A 216 -22.74 -6.71 -17.33
N VAL A 217 -23.16 -5.53 -17.80
CA VAL A 217 -24.57 -5.08 -17.73
C VAL A 217 -25.51 -6.07 -18.42
N GLY A 218 -25.08 -6.68 -19.53
CA GLY A 218 -25.87 -7.68 -20.25
C GLY A 218 -25.98 -9.05 -19.56
N CYS A 219 -25.18 -9.32 -18.52
CA CYS A 219 -25.19 -10.60 -17.81
C CYS A 219 -26.32 -10.70 -16.76
N TYR A 220 -26.90 -9.57 -16.35
CA TYR A 220 -27.90 -9.49 -15.29
C TYR A 220 -29.15 -8.74 -15.77
N HIS A 221 -30.32 -9.22 -15.37
CA HIS A 221 -31.53 -8.43 -15.49
C HIS A 221 -31.47 -7.26 -14.48
N PRO A 222 -31.91 -6.03 -14.82
CA PRO A 222 -31.83 -4.87 -13.93
C PRO A 222 -32.45 -5.11 -12.55
N GLU A 223 -33.61 -5.76 -12.52
CA GLU A 223 -34.32 -6.10 -11.27
C GLU A 223 -33.55 -7.13 -10.42
N GLN A 224 -32.94 -8.13 -11.07
CA GLN A 224 -32.12 -9.13 -10.38
C GLN A 224 -30.88 -8.48 -9.77
N LEU A 225 -30.24 -7.55 -10.49
CA LEU A 225 -29.05 -6.86 -10.03
C LEU A 225 -29.34 -6.00 -8.79
N LEU A 226 -30.48 -5.29 -8.79
CA LEU A 226 -30.91 -4.51 -7.64
C LEU A 226 -31.27 -5.40 -6.45
N SER A 227 -31.97 -6.52 -6.68
CA SER A 227 -32.27 -7.50 -5.64
C SER A 227 -30.99 -8.03 -5.00
N LYS A 228 -30.03 -8.50 -5.81
CA LYS A 228 -28.75 -9.03 -5.31
C LYS A 228 -27.94 -8.00 -4.52
N TYR A 229 -27.97 -6.73 -4.94
CA TYR A 229 -27.32 -5.68 -4.17
C TYR A 229 -28.00 -5.43 -2.81
N ARG A 230 -29.33 -5.53 -2.73
CA ARG A 230 -30.06 -5.47 -1.45
C ARG A 230 -29.71 -6.66 -0.56
N ASP A 231 -29.72 -7.87 -1.10
CA ASP A 231 -29.35 -9.09 -0.36
C ASP A 231 -27.96 -8.95 0.29
N LEU A 232 -26.99 -8.35 -0.42
CA LEU A 232 -25.65 -8.07 0.13
C LEU A 232 -25.66 -7.07 1.29
N LEU A 233 -26.51 -6.03 1.23
CA LEU A 233 -26.65 -5.08 2.34
C LEU A 233 -27.30 -5.74 3.55
N ASP A 234 -28.27 -6.61 3.33
CA ASP A 234 -28.92 -7.37 4.40
C ASP A 234 -27.90 -8.30 5.08
N ILE A 235 -27.11 -9.06 4.31
CA ILE A 235 -26.00 -9.87 4.83
C ILE A 235 -25.05 -9.03 5.68
N TYR A 236 -24.67 -7.83 5.23
CA TYR A 236 -23.81 -6.94 6.00
C TYR A 236 -24.41 -6.58 7.36
N HIS A 237 -25.69 -6.20 7.38
CA HIS A 237 -26.37 -5.83 8.61
C HIS A 237 -26.56 -7.02 9.57
N GLU A 238 -26.91 -8.19 9.06
CA GLU A 238 -27.08 -9.42 9.84
C GLU A 238 -25.75 -9.90 10.43
N THR A 239 -24.66 -9.83 9.65
CA THR A 239 -23.30 -10.13 10.12
C THR A 239 -22.91 -9.22 11.28
N ARG A 240 -23.18 -7.90 11.17
CA ARG A 240 -22.87 -6.93 12.24
C ARG A 240 -23.70 -7.12 13.50
N ARG A 241 -24.86 -7.75 13.39
CA ARG A 241 -25.70 -8.16 14.53
C ARG A 241 -25.27 -9.52 15.11
N GLY A 242 -24.31 -10.20 14.50
CA GLY A 242 -23.84 -11.53 14.90
C GLY A 242 -24.83 -12.66 14.59
N VAL A 243 -25.77 -12.44 13.66
CA VAL A 243 -26.81 -13.42 13.30
C VAL A 243 -26.25 -14.48 12.34
N VAL A 244 -25.36 -14.06 11.43
CA VAL A 244 -24.73 -14.93 10.43
C VAL A 244 -23.23 -14.69 10.38
N ASP A 245 -22.49 -15.73 10.03
CA ASP A 245 -21.07 -15.63 9.74
C ASP A 245 -20.83 -15.06 8.32
N ILE A 246 -19.90 -14.12 8.19
CA ILE A 246 -19.66 -13.40 6.93
C ILE A 246 -19.10 -14.29 5.84
N GLU A 247 -18.29 -15.29 6.18
CA GLU A 247 -17.72 -16.23 5.21
C GLU A 247 -18.80 -17.11 4.63
N MET A 248 -19.60 -17.73 5.49
CA MET A 248 -20.73 -18.55 5.06
C MET A 248 -21.74 -17.74 4.26
N ALA A 249 -22.12 -16.54 4.72
CA ALA A 249 -23.10 -15.72 4.02
C ALA A 249 -22.60 -15.24 2.65
N THR A 250 -21.31 -14.89 2.55
CA THR A 250 -20.69 -14.51 1.26
C THR A 250 -20.63 -15.70 0.31
N GLU A 251 -20.25 -16.87 0.81
CA GLU A 251 -20.22 -18.10 0.01
C GLU A 251 -21.62 -18.48 -0.49
N GLN A 252 -22.62 -18.47 0.39
CA GLN A 252 -24.01 -18.72 0.03
C GLN A 252 -24.48 -17.75 -1.03
N PHE A 253 -24.20 -16.45 -0.87
CA PHE A 253 -24.53 -15.45 -1.87
C PHE A 253 -23.91 -15.76 -3.23
N ILE A 254 -22.62 -16.11 -3.29
CA ILE A 254 -21.93 -16.50 -4.53
C ILE A 254 -22.61 -17.71 -5.19
N LEU A 255 -23.14 -18.64 -4.40
CA LEU A 255 -23.88 -19.80 -4.91
C LEU A 255 -25.28 -19.45 -5.44
N THR A 256 -25.79 -18.24 -5.20
CA THR A 256 -27.07 -17.77 -5.76
C THR A 256 -26.93 -16.94 -7.03
N LEU A 257 -25.69 -16.75 -7.52
CA LEU A 257 -25.41 -16.06 -8.79
C LEU A 257 -26.00 -16.83 -9.97
#